data_AF-A0A9P0AMP8-F1
#
_entry.id   AF-A0A9P0AMP8-F1
#
_cell.length_a   1.000
_cell.length_b   1.000
_cell.length_c   1.000
_cell.angle_alpha   90.00
_cell.angle_beta   90.00
_cell.angle_gamma   90.00
#
_symmetry.space_group_name_H-M   'P 1'
#
loop_
_entity.id
_entity.type
_entity.pdbx_description
1 polymer ?
#
loop_
_entity_poly.entity_id
_entity_poly.type
_entity_poly.pdbx_seq_one_letter_code
_entity_poly.pdbx_strand_id
1 'polypeptide(L)'
;MEQINSKYYFYTRHKGLFRICYPKERPPTVETYLSPVETHCMNIDYHVPDPENSTKNFSEDQMTRLNMGRSTIVLFGVAFFVIFIAFWTGVAGCWRRSPGNITATAILILLACLLSAGAMGFWHGVEYYELERVVGEEYYQQWSPELKTHTKSWYDWSFYMAWTGVGFSLVSAILFSGAAICLRGEREREEALNMQYLMPVYPQKQQYAYAGYPAPAAYPGPYYHGSQYGPYNY
;
A
#
# COMPACT_ATOMS: atom_id res chain seq x y z
N MET A 1 -36.43 33.51 5.90
CA MET A 1 -34.95 33.54 5.94
C MET A 1 -34.39 32.99 7.25
N GLU A 2 -35.06 33.12 8.40
CA GLU A 2 -34.56 32.63 9.70
C GLU A 2 -34.34 31.10 9.79
N GLN A 3 -35.08 30.27 9.04
CA GLN A 3 -34.86 28.81 9.03
C GLN A 3 -33.60 28.36 8.28
N ILE A 4 -33.08 29.17 7.34
CA ILE A 4 -31.93 28.80 6.48
C ILE A 4 -30.63 28.70 7.29
N ASN A 5 -30.47 29.58 8.30
CA ASN A 5 -29.27 29.62 9.16
C ASN A 5 -29.25 28.59 10.29
N SER A 6 -30.26 27.72 10.38
CA SER A 6 -30.24 26.69 11.42
C SER A 6 -29.41 25.48 11.02
N LYS A 7 -29.44 25.05 9.75
CA LYS A 7 -28.91 23.74 9.37
C LYS A 7 -27.42 23.77 9.04
N TYR A 8 -26.68 22.76 9.53
CA TYR A 8 -25.22 22.71 9.44
C TYR A 8 -24.65 22.66 8.01
N TYR A 9 -25.42 22.21 7.02
CA TYR A 9 -24.96 22.04 5.64
C TYR A 9 -25.00 23.33 4.80
N PHE A 10 -25.60 24.42 5.31
CA PHE A 10 -25.49 25.77 4.73
C PHE A 10 -24.15 26.45 5.03
N TYR A 11 -23.40 25.93 5.99
CA TYR A 11 -22.12 26.51 6.41
C TYR A 11 -20.96 25.96 5.59
N THR A 12 -19.97 26.82 5.32
CA THR A 12 -18.69 26.42 4.71
C THR A 12 -17.99 25.45 5.65
N ARG A 13 -17.56 24.31 5.11
CA ARG A 13 -16.95 23.22 5.89
C ARG A 13 -15.84 22.53 5.13
N HIS A 14 -14.81 22.10 5.86
CA HIS A 14 -13.80 21.16 5.38
C HIS A 14 -14.16 19.76 5.88
N LYS A 15 -14.28 18.81 4.96
CA LYS A 15 -14.53 17.40 5.27
C LYS A 15 -13.20 16.64 5.25
N GLY A 16 -12.81 16.06 6.37
CA GLY A 16 -11.73 15.09 6.46
C GLY A 16 -12.26 13.66 6.57
N LEU A 17 -11.37 12.71 6.82
CA LEU A 17 -11.74 11.30 7.04
C LEU A 17 -12.38 11.05 8.41
N PHE A 18 -12.10 11.86 9.43
CA PHE A 18 -12.59 11.61 10.80
C PHE A 18 -13.43 12.76 11.37
N ARG A 19 -13.35 13.94 10.75
CA ARG A 19 -13.96 15.16 11.26
C ARG A 19 -14.39 16.09 10.16
N ILE A 20 -15.39 16.89 10.47
CA ILE A 20 -15.87 18.00 9.65
C ILE A 20 -15.62 19.27 10.45
N CYS A 21 -14.92 20.24 9.85
CA CYS A 21 -14.54 21.48 10.52
C CYS A 21 -15.14 22.70 9.82
N TYR A 22 -15.50 23.70 10.62
CA TYR A 22 -16.15 24.94 10.20
C TYR A 22 -15.19 26.11 10.44
N PRO A 23 -14.46 26.57 9.40
CA PRO A 23 -13.40 27.56 9.56
C PRO A 23 -13.90 29.00 9.72
N LYS A 24 -15.10 29.31 9.22
CA LYS A 24 -15.64 30.68 9.19
C LYS A 24 -16.69 30.91 10.26
N GLU A 25 -17.73 30.10 10.24
CA GLU A 25 -18.93 30.31 11.04
C GLU A 25 -19.35 28.99 11.68
N ARG A 26 -19.71 29.06 12.97
CA ARG A 26 -20.16 27.91 13.73
C ARG A 26 -21.66 27.69 13.50
N PRO A 27 -22.09 26.50 13.04
CA PRO A 27 -23.50 26.18 13.01
C PRO A 27 -24.08 26.06 14.44
N PRO A 28 -25.25 26.65 14.73
CA PRO A 28 -25.85 26.61 16.06
C PRO A 28 -26.50 25.27 16.43
N THR A 29 -26.74 24.39 15.44
CA THR A 29 -27.51 23.13 15.62
C THR A 29 -26.68 21.89 15.92
N VAL A 30 -25.36 21.95 15.77
CA VAL A 30 -24.48 20.81 16.03
C VAL A 30 -23.47 21.12 17.12
N GLU A 31 -23.27 20.14 18.00
CA GLU A 31 -22.23 20.22 19.03
C GLU A 31 -20.86 20.13 18.36
N THR A 32 -20.05 21.17 18.54
CA THR A 32 -18.69 21.25 18.01
C THR A 32 -17.70 21.45 19.15
N TYR A 33 -16.54 20.82 19.02
CA TYR A 33 -15.41 21.01 19.91
C TYR A 33 -14.35 21.89 19.24
N LEU A 34 -13.50 22.52 20.03
CA LEU A 34 -12.38 23.31 19.53
C LEU A 34 -11.21 22.36 19.22
N SER A 35 -10.76 22.35 17.96
CA SER A 35 -9.59 21.57 17.58
C SER A 35 -8.29 22.28 18.00
N PRO A 36 -7.14 21.56 18.03
CA PRO A 36 -5.84 22.17 18.36
C PRO A 36 -5.40 23.31 17.41
N VAL A 37 -6.04 23.45 16.26
CA VAL A 37 -5.79 24.52 15.27
C VAL A 37 -6.86 25.62 15.39
N GLU A 38 -7.49 25.74 16.56
CA GLU A 38 -8.50 26.75 16.90
C GLU A 38 -9.72 26.79 15.95
N THR A 39 -10.01 25.67 15.28
CA THR A 39 -11.18 25.53 14.41
C THR A 39 -12.25 24.67 15.08
N HIS A 40 -13.51 25.08 14.93
CA HIS A 40 -14.64 24.32 15.46
C HIS A 40 -14.93 23.10 14.57
N CYS A 41 -14.89 21.90 15.15
CA CYS A 41 -15.07 20.65 14.43
C CYS A 41 -16.10 19.75 15.11
N MET A 42 -16.69 18.86 14.33
CA MET A 42 -17.48 17.72 14.78
C MET A 42 -16.87 16.43 14.25
N ASN A 43 -17.06 15.33 14.97
CA ASN A 43 -16.58 14.02 14.53
C ASN A 43 -17.55 13.40 13.54
N ILE A 44 -17.00 12.68 12.56
CA ILE A 44 -17.80 11.82 11.69
C ILE A 44 -18.02 10.52 12.42
N ASP A 45 -19.28 10.18 12.68
CA ASP A 45 -19.61 8.94 13.34
C ASP A 45 -19.69 7.78 12.34
N TYR A 46 -18.65 6.95 12.35
CA TYR A 46 -18.63 5.70 11.59
C TYR A 46 -19.19 4.54 12.40
N HIS A 47 -19.30 4.66 13.72
CA HIS A 47 -19.79 3.61 14.59
C HIS A 47 -21.07 4.09 15.25
N VAL A 48 -22.19 3.92 14.55
CA VAL A 48 -23.52 4.05 15.13
C VAL A 48 -23.82 2.73 15.84
N PRO A 49 -23.62 2.61 17.17
CA PRO A 49 -24.07 1.44 17.91
C PRO A 49 -25.60 1.41 17.82
N ASP A 50 -26.17 0.20 17.76
CA ASP A 50 -27.61 0.02 17.55
C ASP A 50 -28.39 -0.41 18.83
N PRO A 51 -28.18 0.19 20.03
CA PRO A 51 -29.07 -0.07 21.16
C PRO A 51 -30.41 0.68 21.01
N GLU A 52 -30.47 1.73 20.17
CA GLU A 52 -31.65 2.59 19.97
C GLU A 52 -32.34 2.42 18.59
N ASN A 53 -31.97 1.42 17.78
CA ASN A 53 -32.51 1.22 16.41
C ASN A 53 -32.30 2.42 15.46
N SER A 54 -31.28 3.25 15.69
CA SER A 54 -31.03 4.46 14.88
C SER A 54 -30.70 4.14 13.42
N THR A 55 -30.10 2.96 13.16
CA THR A 55 -29.81 2.48 11.79
C THR A 55 -31.01 1.84 11.09
N LYS A 56 -32.10 1.52 11.81
CA LYS A 56 -33.30 0.89 11.24
C LYS A 56 -34.02 1.78 10.23
N ASN A 57 -33.90 3.09 10.38
CA ASN A 57 -34.50 4.08 9.48
C ASN A 57 -33.61 4.46 8.31
N PHE A 58 -32.40 3.90 8.19
CA PHE A 58 -31.51 4.24 7.08
C PHE A 58 -32.01 3.58 5.80
N SER A 59 -31.98 4.35 4.70
CA SER A 59 -32.17 3.77 3.37
C SER A 59 -31.00 2.85 3.00
N GLU A 60 -31.23 1.96 2.04
CA GLU A 60 -30.18 1.06 1.53
C GLU A 60 -28.95 1.84 1.02
N ASP A 61 -29.17 2.99 0.38
CA ASP A 61 -28.10 3.87 -0.09
C ASP A 61 -27.31 4.51 1.06
N GLN A 62 -27.99 4.92 2.14
CA GLN A 62 -27.33 5.47 3.33
C GLN A 62 -26.46 4.42 4.02
N MET A 63 -26.96 3.18 4.11
CA MET A 63 -26.23 2.06 4.69
C MET A 63 -25.01 1.68 3.84
N THR A 64 -25.19 1.64 2.52
CA THR A 64 -24.11 1.35 1.57
C THR A 64 -23.01 2.39 1.67
N ARG A 65 -23.37 3.68 1.71
CA ARG A 65 -22.41 4.77 1.93
C ARG A 65 -21.65 4.61 3.25
N LEU A 66 -22.34 4.29 4.34
CA LEU A 66 -21.70 4.10 5.66
C LEU A 66 -20.67 2.96 5.62
N ASN A 67 -21.02 1.84 4.98
CA ASN A 67 -20.14 0.68 4.84
C ASN A 67 -18.95 0.96 3.92
N MET A 68 -19.11 1.74 2.85
CA MET A 68 -18.00 2.22 2.03
C MET A 68 -17.07 3.12 2.85
N GLY A 69 -17.62 4.04 3.66
CA GLY A 69 -16.83 4.90 4.54
C GLY A 69 -16.01 4.13 5.58
N ARG A 70 -16.61 3.10 6.20
CA ARG A 70 -15.91 2.17 7.10
C ARG A 70 -14.79 1.42 6.38
N SER A 71 -15.08 0.90 5.18
CA SER A 71 -14.12 0.18 4.35
C SER A 71 -12.90 1.04 4.01
N THR A 72 -13.09 2.32 3.68
CA THR A 72 -12.00 3.28 3.44
C THR A 72 -11.02 3.34 4.61
N ILE A 73 -11.53 3.49 5.84
CA ILE A 73 -10.70 3.60 7.05
C ILE A 73 -9.94 2.29 7.29
N VAL A 74 -10.63 1.15 7.20
CA VAL A 74 -10.02 -0.17 7.40
C VAL A 74 -8.93 -0.43 6.38
N LEU A 75 -9.18 -0.15 5.09
CA LEU A 75 -8.20 -0.37 4.03
C LEU A 75 -6.95 0.50 4.19
N PHE A 76 -7.10 1.78 4.57
CA PHE A 76 -5.95 2.61 4.90
C PHE A 76 -5.18 2.08 6.11
N GLY A 77 -5.88 1.66 7.17
CA GLY A 77 -5.26 1.07 8.36
C GLY A 77 -4.43 -0.19 8.02
N VAL A 78 -5.01 -1.11 7.23
CA VAL A 78 -4.30 -2.31 6.78
C VAL A 78 -3.14 -1.95 5.84
N ALA A 79 -3.32 -1.00 4.92
CA ALA A 79 -2.26 -0.55 4.03
C ALA A 79 -1.06 0.02 4.81
N PHE A 80 -1.28 0.88 5.80
CA PHE A 80 -0.20 1.40 6.65
C PHE A 80 0.52 0.31 7.43
N PHE A 81 -0.20 -0.69 7.93
CA PHE A 81 0.40 -1.85 8.59
C PHE A 81 1.27 -2.68 7.63
N VAL A 82 0.79 -2.91 6.41
CA VAL A 82 1.57 -3.61 5.37
C VAL A 82 2.80 -2.81 4.98
N ILE A 83 2.71 -1.48 4.85
CA ILE A 83 3.85 -0.59 4.58
C ILE A 83 4.88 -0.68 5.71
N PHE A 84 4.43 -0.70 6.97
CA PHE A 84 5.33 -0.84 8.12
C PHE A 84 6.10 -2.16 8.07
N ILE A 85 5.44 -3.28 7.75
CA ILE A 85 6.12 -4.57 7.55
C ILE A 85 7.08 -4.48 6.37
N ALA A 86 6.64 -3.92 5.24
CA ALA A 86 7.43 -3.79 4.03
C ALA A 86 8.71 -2.96 4.25
N PHE A 87 8.65 -1.93 5.08
CA PHE A 87 9.80 -1.12 5.46
C PHE A 87 10.88 -1.97 6.14
N TRP A 88 10.51 -2.76 7.15
CA TRP A 88 11.46 -3.61 7.86
C TRP A 88 12.00 -4.75 6.98
N THR A 89 11.14 -5.37 6.17
CA THR A 89 11.59 -6.40 5.21
C THR A 89 12.54 -5.81 4.17
N GLY A 90 12.30 -4.57 3.75
CA GLY A 90 13.14 -3.83 2.80
C GLY A 90 14.51 -3.52 3.38
N VAL A 91 14.57 -2.97 4.59
CA VAL A 91 15.83 -2.69 5.29
C VAL A 91 16.63 -3.97 5.50
N ALA A 92 16.00 -5.05 5.98
CA ALA A 92 16.67 -6.34 6.16
C ALA A 92 17.12 -6.95 4.82
N GLY A 93 16.35 -6.76 3.75
CA GLY A 93 16.70 -7.20 2.40
C GLY A 93 17.90 -6.48 1.82
N CYS A 94 17.95 -5.15 1.96
CA CYS A 94 19.09 -4.34 1.53
C CYS A 94 20.35 -4.66 2.34
N TRP A 95 20.23 -4.76 3.67
CA TRP A 95 21.37 -5.04 4.55
C TRP A 95 22.03 -6.39 4.24
N ARG A 96 21.22 -7.45 4.09
CA ARG A 96 21.72 -8.81 3.81
C ARG A 96 21.91 -9.08 2.33
N ARG A 97 21.65 -8.10 1.45
CA ARG A 97 21.59 -8.24 -0.02
C ARG A 97 20.80 -9.49 -0.44
N SER A 98 19.69 -9.77 0.26
CA SER A 98 18.92 -10.99 0.07
C SER A 98 17.88 -10.81 -1.05
N PRO A 99 18.00 -11.51 -2.19
CA PRO A 99 17.03 -11.37 -3.29
C PRO A 99 15.61 -11.77 -2.85
N GLY A 100 15.48 -12.71 -1.92
CA GLY A 100 14.17 -13.13 -1.38
C GLY A 100 13.47 -12.02 -0.61
N ASN A 101 14.18 -11.33 0.28
CA ASN A 101 13.61 -10.24 1.09
C ASN A 101 13.27 -9.01 0.24
N ILE A 102 14.08 -8.71 -0.79
CA ILE A 102 13.78 -7.66 -1.75
C ILE A 102 12.53 -8.00 -2.56
N THR A 103 12.37 -9.25 -3.03
CA THR A 103 11.12 -9.67 -3.69
C THR A 103 9.90 -9.59 -2.77
N ALA A 104 10.03 -10.00 -1.51
CA ALA A 104 8.93 -9.90 -0.56
C ALA A 104 8.53 -8.44 -0.33
N THR A 105 9.50 -7.53 -0.24
CA THR A 105 9.27 -6.09 -0.11
C THR A 105 8.51 -5.52 -1.30
N ALA A 106 8.90 -5.90 -2.53
CA ALA A 106 8.19 -5.47 -3.73
C ALA A 106 6.70 -5.90 -3.72
N ILE A 107 6.42 -7.15 -3.33
CA ILE A 107 5.07 -7.69 -3.23
C ILE A 107 4.26 -6.96 -2.15
N LEU A 108 4.85 -6.73 -0.98
CA LEU A 108 4.17 -6.04 0.13
C LEU A 108 3.86 -4.58 -0.21
N ILE A 109 4.80 -3.85 -0.84
CA ILE A 109 4.56 -2.48 -1.29
C ILE A 109 3.48 -2.44 -2.39
N LEU A 110 3.47 -3.41 -3.32
CA LEU A 110 2.42 -3.50 -4.33
C LEU A 110 1.05 -3.78 -3.70
N LEU A 111 0.98 -4.69 -2.73
CA LEU A 111 -0.25 -4.95 -1.97
C LEU A 111 -0.73 -3.69 -1.25
N ALA A 112 0.15 -2.98 -0.57
CA ALA A 112 -0.18 -1.72 0.09
C ALA A 112 -0.67 -0.64 -0.89
N CYS A 113 -0.07 -0.57 -2.09
CA CYS A 113 -0.52 0.32 -3.16
C CYS A 113 -1.95 -0.02 -3.60
N LEU A 114 -2.26 -1.29 -3.82
CA LEU A 114 -3.60 -1.74 -4.22
C LEU A 114 -4.64 -1.49 -3.13
N LEU A 115 -4.29 -1.74 -1.86
CA LEU A 115 -5.16 -1.45 -0.71
C LEU A 115 -5.43 0.07 -0.58
N SER A 116 -4.40 0.90 -0.75
CA SER A 116 -4.53 2.36 -0.67
C SER A 116 -5.33 2.93 -1.85
N ALA A 117 -5.12 2.42 -3.06
CA ALA A 117 -5.91 2.77 -4.23
C ALA A 117 -7.38 2.33 -4.06
N GLY A 118 -7.60 1.14 -3.51
CA GLY A 118 -8.94 0.66 -3.15
C GLY A 118 -9.62 1.55 -2.11
N ALA A 119 -8.90 1.98 -1.07
CA ALA A 119 -9.41 2.92 -0.07
C ALA A 119 -9.85 4.25 -0.70
N MET A 120 -9.04 4.81 -1.60
CA MET A 120 -9.42 6.01 -2.37
C MET A 120 -10.62 5.77 -3.29
N GLY A 121 -10.73 4.58 -3.88
CA GLY A 121 -11.89 4.17 -4.66
C GLY A 121 -13.18 4.16 -3.83
N PHE A 122 -13.14 3.58 -2.62
CA PHE A 122 -14.27 3.63 -1.69
C PHE A 122 -14.58 5.04 -1.20
N TRP A 123 -13.56 5.88 -0.98
CA TRP A 123 -13.75 7.29 -0.62
C TRP A 123 -14.50 8.07 -1.71
N HIS A 124 -14.10 7.91 -2.98
CA HIS A 124 -14.85 8.47 -4.11
C HIS A 124 -16.25 7.85 -4.24
N GLY A 125 -16.41 6.57 -3.89
CA GLY A 125 -17.72 5.93 -3.79
C GLY A 125 -18.63 6.62 -2.77
N VAL A 126 -18.12 6.92 -1.57
CA VAL A 126 -18.87 7.68 -0.56
C VAL A 126 -19.30 9.04 -1.10
N GLU A 127 -18.38 9.78 -1.72
CA GLU A 127 -18.67 11.08 -2.32
C GLU A 127 -19.75 10.98 -3.41
N TYR A 128 -19.63 10.02 -4.31
CA TYR A 128 -20.64 9.75 -5.34
C TYR A 128 -22.02 9.49 -4.73
N TYR A 129 -22.08 8.67 -3.67
CA TYR A 129 -23.34 8.39 -2.98
C TYR A 129 -23.93 9.65 -2.32
N GLU A 130 -23.10 10.51 -1.70
CA GLU A 130 -23.57 11.76 -1.09
C GLU A 130 -24.12 12.78 -2.11
N LEU A 131 -23.56 12.77 -3.32
CA LEU A 131 -23.92 13.73 -4.36
C LEU A 131 -25.09 13.27 -5.22
N GLU A 132 -25.14 11.98 -5.57
CA GLU A 132 -26.05 11.50 -6.61
C GLU A 132 -27.09 10.48 -6.14
N ARG A 133 -26.83 9.69 -5.10
CA ARG A 133 -27.69 8.54 -4.75
C ARG A 133 -28.53 8.76 -3.51
N VAL A 134 -27.91 9.26 -2.45
CA VAL A 134 -28.59 9.37 -1.15
C VAL A 134 -29.62 10.50 -1.19
N VAL A 135 -30.83 10.16 -0.76
CA VAL A 135 -31.98 11.07 -0.69
C VAL A 135 -32.20 11.48 0.76
N GLY A 136 -32.18 12.78 1.03
CA GLY A 136 -32.46 13.38 2.34
C GLY A 136 -32.13 14.87 2.32
N GLU A 137 -32.77 15.68 3.18
CA GLU A 137 -32.67 17.15 3.11
C GLU A 137 -31.24 17.68 3.28
N GLU A 138 -30.37 16.88 3.90
CA GLU A 138 -28.95 17.13 4.12
C GLU A 138 -28.05 16.79 2.93
N TYR A 139 -28.55 16.05 1.94
CA TYR A 139 -27.80 15.60 0.76
C TYR A 139 -28.04 16.49 -0.45
N TYR A 140 -27.02 16.54 -1.32
CA TYR A 140 -26.98 17.45 -2.46
C TYR A 140 -28.22 17.31 -3.35
N GLN A 141 -28.70 16.10 -3.58
CA GLN A 141 -29.90 15.83 -4.37
C GLN A 141 -31.13 16.66 -3.94
N GLN A 142 -31.38 16.79 -2.64
CA GLN A 142 -32.56 17.49 -2.11
C GLN A 142 -32.29 18.92 -1.65
N TRP A 143 -31.08 19.44 -1.84
CA TRP A 143 -30.78 20.85 -1.54
C TRP A 143 -31.63 21.79 -2.40
N SER A 144 -31.96 22.95 -1.83
CA SER A 144 -32.69 24.00 -2.55
C SER A 144 -31.87 24.50 -3.76
N PRO A 145 -32.53 24.98 -4.83
CA PRO A 145 -31.84 25.48 -6.02
C PRO A 145 -30.81 26.58 -5.69
N GLU A 146 -31.14 27.46 -4.73
CA GLU A 146 -30.27 28.55 -4.29
C GLU A 146 -29.00 28.00 -3.62
N LEU A 147 -29.12 26.97 -2.79
CA LEU A 147 -27.94 26.38 -2.16
C LEU A 147 -27.05 25.70 -3.20
N LYS A 148 -27.63 25.01 -4.20
CA LYS A 148 -26.87 24.35 -5.26
C LYS A 148 -26.08 25.35 -6.12
N THR A 149 -26.69 26.46 -6.53
CA THR A 149 -26.03 27.46 -7.40
C THR A 149 -24.92 28.23 -6.68
N HIS A 150 -25.03 28.39 -5.36
CA HIS A 150 -24.03 29.10 -4.55
C HIS A 150 -23.01 28.19 -3.87
N THR A 151 -23.16 26.87 -3.92
CA THR A 151 -22.17 25.94 -3.37
C THR A 151 -21.05 25.67 -4.38
N LYS A 152 -19.80 25.74 -3.90
CA LYS A 152 -18.61 25.30 -4.63
C LYS A 152 -17.86 24.27 -3.80
N SER A 153 -17.50 23.16 -4.42
CA SER A 153 -16.72 22.08 -3.80
C SER A 153 -15.36 21.97 -4.47
N TRP A 154 -14.30 21.88 -3.66
CA TRP A 154 -12.93 21.72 -4.11
C TRP A 154 -12.22 20.70 -3.21
N TYR A 155 -11.19 20.05 -3.74
CA TYR A 155 -10.34 19.15 -2.96
C TYR A 155 -9.18 19.91 -2.35
N ASP A 156 -8.94 19.67 -1.07
CA ASP A 156 -7.83 20.27 -0.31
C ASP A 156 -6.55 19.42 -0.39
N TRP A 157 -5.46 19.94 0.17
CA TRP A 157 -4.12 19.37 0.14
C TRP A 157 -4.04 17.87 0.46
N SER A 158 -4.78 17.39 1.46
CA SER A 158 -4.74 15.98 1.88
C SER A 158 -5.18 15.00 0.79
N PHE A 159 -6.06 15.43 -0.12
CA PHE A 159 -6.49 14.62 -1.26
C PHE A 159 -5.33 14.36 -2.23
N TYR A 160 -4.60 15.41 -2.60
CA TYR A 160 -3.44 15.30 -3.47
C TYR A 160 -2.30 14.52 -2.81
N MET A 161 -2.11 14.69 -1.50
CA MET A 161 -1.14 13.91 -0.73
C MET A 161 -1.49 12.40 -0.71
N ALA A 162 -2.76 12.04 -0.64
CA ALA A 162 -3.18 10.64 -0.69
C ALA A 162 -2.84 10.00 -2.05
N TRP A 163 -3.19 10.65 -3.16
CA TRP A 163 -2.91 10.16 -4.51
C TRP A 163 -1.42 10.12 -4.85
N THR A 164 -0.66 11.13 -4.42
CA THR A 164 0.81 11.12 -4.58
C THR A 164 1.44 9.97 -3.78
N GLY A 165 0.96 9.70 -2.56
CA GLY A 165 1.37 8.53 -1.78
C GLY A 165 1.11 7.20 -2.50
N VAL A 166 -0.07 7.02 -3.10
CA VAL A 166 -0.39 5.86 -3.94
C VAL A 166 0.58 5.77 -5.12
N GLY A 167 0.80 6.88 -5.84
CA GLY A 167 1.73 6.92 -6.98
C GLY A 167 3.17 6.54 -6.61
N PHE A 168 3.69 7.08 -5.50
CA PHE A 168 5.03 6.75 -5.02
C PHE A 168 5.15 5.29 -4.58
N SER A 169 4.10 4.71 -3.97
CA SER A 169 4.10 3.29 -3.63
C SER A 169 4.17 2.39 -4.87
N LEU A 170 3.49 2.75 -5.95
CA LEU A 170 3.57 2.02 -7.23
C LEU A 170 4.98 2.11 -7.84
N VAL A 171 5.56 3.31 -7.89
CA VAL A 171 6.93 3.51 -8.39
C VAL A 171 7.93 2.71 -7.56
N SER A 172 7.79 2.72 -6.23
CA SER A 172 8.62 1.94 -5.33
C SER A 172 8.51 0.43 -5.59
N ALA A 173 7.30 -0.09 -5.79
CA ALA A 173 7.08 -1.50 -6.12
C ALA A 173 7.79 -1.91 -7.43
N ILE A 174 7.76 -1.05 -8.45
CA ILE A 174 8.44 -1.28 -9.74
C ILE A 174 9.96 -1.31 -9.54
N LEU A 175 10.51 -0.33 -8.81
CA LEU A 175 11.95 -0.25 -8.56
C LEU A 175 12.46 -1.45 -7.75
N PHE A 176 11.75 -1.86 -6.69
CA PHE A 176 12.12 -3.04 -5.91
C PHE A 176 11.98 -4.34 -6.70
N SER A 177 10.99 -4.43 -7.59
CA SER A 177 10.86 -5.58 -8.51
C SER A 177 12.04 -5.66 -9.48
N GLY A 178 12.47 -4.54 -10.04
CA GLY A 178 13.67 -4.47 -10.89
C GLY A 178 14.93 -4.86 -10.12
N ALA A 179 15.13 -4.30 -8.93
CA ALA A 179 16.27 -4.64 -8.06
C ALA A 179 16.31 -6.13 -7.70
N ALA A 180 15.15 -6.73 -7.41
CA ALA A 180 15.04 -8.16 -7.15
C ALA A 180 15.50 -9.02 -8.35
N ILE A 181 15.10 -8.66 -9.57
CA ILE A 181 15.50 -9.39 -10.78
C ILE A 181 17.02 -9.32 -10.97
N CYS A 182 17.61 -8.12 -10.82
CA CYS A 182 19.06 -7.95 -10.93
C CYS A 182 19.83 -8.77 -9.88
N LEU A 183 19.40 -8.73 -8.62
CA LEU A 183 20.04 -9.48 -7.52
C LEU A 183 19.90 -11.00 -7.67
N ARG A 184 18.76 -11.48 -8.19
CA ARG A 184 18.60 -12.90 -8.51
C ARG A 184 19.55 -13.33 -9.61
N GLY A 185 19.64 -12.55 -10.69
CA GLY A 185 20.55 -12.85 -11.79
C GLY A 185 22.03 -12.82 -11.39
N GLU A 186 22.43 -11.91 -10.49
CA GLU A 186 23.79 -11.89 -9.92
C GLU A 186 24.07 -13.15 -9.09
N ARG A 187 23.15 -13.52 -8.21
CA ARG A 187 23.27 -14.72 -7.37
C ARG A 187 23.33 -16.01 -8.20
N GLU A 188 22.49 -16.15 -9.22
CA GLU A 188 22.52 -17.31 -10.12
C GLU A 188 23.86 -17.42 -10.86
N ARG A 189 24.46 -16.28 -11.26
CA ARG A 189 25.80 -16.26 -11.86
C ARG A 189 26.89 -16.68 -10.86
N GLU A 190 26.83 -16.20 -9.63
CA GLU A 190 27.75 -16.60 -8.56
C GLU A 190 27.64 -18.10 -8.24
N GLU A 191 26.42 -18.63 -8.15
CA GLU A 191 26.16 -20.05 -7.94
C GLU A 191 26.70 -20.90 -9.12
N ALA A 192 26.52 -20.44 -10.36
CA ALA A 192 27.07 -21.10 -11.55
C ALA A 192 28.61 -21.11 -11.58
N LEU A 193 29.25 -20.01 -11.17
CA LEU A 193 30.72 -19.93 -11.05
C LEU A 193 31.24 -20.82 -9.92
N ASN A 194 30.60 -20.81 -8.75
CA ASN A 194 31.00 -21.66 -7.61
C ASN A 194 30.83 -23.16 -7.91
N MET A 195 29.81 -23.56 -8.68
CA MET A 195 29.63 -24.94 -9.14
C MET A 195 30.81 -25.43 -10.01
N GLN A 196 31.49 -24.54 -10.74
CA GLN A 196 32.69 -24.91 -11.51
C GLN A 196 33.89 -25.24 -10.60
N TYR A 197 33.98 -24.64 -9.40
CA TYR A 197 35.03 -24.94 -8.41
C TYR A 197 34.76 -26.18 -7.57
N LEU A 198 33.51 -26.65 -7.53
CA LEU A 198 33.09 -27.89 -6.84
C LEU A 198 33.17 -29.13 -7.74
N MET A 199 33.67 -29.00 -8.98
CA MET A 199 33.94 -30.14 -9.85
C MET A 199 34.90 -31.10 -9.11
N PRO A 200 34.59 -32.39 -8.98
CA PRO A 200 35.36 -33.27 -8.11
C PRO A 200 36.82 -33.34 -8.59
N VAL A 201 37.73 -32.76 -7.79
CA VAL A 201 39.19 -32.99 -7.86
C VAL A 201 39.52 -34.37 -7.28
N TYR A 202 38.70 -35.36 -7.62
CA TYR A 202 39.04 -36.76 -7.48
C TYR A 202 38.60 -37.42 -8.77
N PRO A 203 39.50 -38.14 -9.47
CA PRO A 203 39.05 -39.02 -10.53
C PRO A 203 38.04 -39.97 -9.89
N GLN A 204 36.77 -39.83 -10.27
CA GLN A 204 35.77 -40.85 -10.03
C GLN A 204 36.42 -42.14 -10.52
N LYS A 205 36.78 -43.04 -9.60
CA LYS A 205 37.31 -44.35 -9.97
C LYS A 205 36.25 -44.96 -10.88
N GLN A 206 36.52 -44.96 -12.18
CA GLN A 206 35.76 -45.73 -13.15
C GLN A 206 35.71 -47.15 -12.61
N GLN A 207 34.51 -47.57 -12.23
CA GLN A 207 34.24 -48.96 -11.92
C GLN A 207 34.59 -49.79 -13.14
N TYR A 208 35.38 -50.83 -12.89
CA TYR A 208 36.06 -51.66 -13.88
C TYR A 208 35.12 -52.34 -14.90
N ALA A 209 35.76 -52.66 -16.04
CA ALA A 209 35.62 -53.85 -16.87
C ALA A 209 34.60 -53.85 -18.04
N TYR A 210 35.12 -53.64 -19.26
CA TYR A 210 34.94 -54.64 -20.31
C TYR A 210 36.19 -54.70 -21.21
N ALA A 211 36.65 -55.92 -21.46
CA ALA A 211 37.88 -56.25 -22.18
C ALA A 211 37.72 -56.05 -23.70
N GLY A 212 38.79 -55.59 -24.37
CA GLY A 212 38.98 -55.97 -25.79
C GLY A 212 39.50 -54.95 -26.79
N TYR A 213 39.94 -53.74 -26.43
CA TYR A 213 40.53 -52.82 -27.42
C TYR A 213 41.87 -52.23 -26.98
N PRO A 214 42.91 -52.25 -27.82
CA PRO A 214 44.20 -51.65 -27.49
C PRO A 214 44.08 -50.12 -27.50
N ALA A 215 44.57 -49.49 -26.43
CA ALA A 215 44.58 -48.05 -26.26
C ALA A 215 45.55 -47.36 -27.25
N PRO A 216 45.18 -46.21 -27.85
CA PRO A 216 46.12 -45.39 -28.60
C PRO A 216 47.13 -44.75 -27.65
N ALA A 217 48.39 -44.76 -28.08
CA ALA A 217 49.57 -44.34 -27.32
C ALA A 217 49.45 -42.93 -26.74
N ALA A 218 49.81 -42.80 -25.46
CA ALA A 218 49.86 -41.53 -24.73
C ALA A 218 51.00 -40.63 -25.26
N TYR A 219 50.66 -39.40 -25.62
CA TYR A 219 51.62 -38.30 -25.79
C TYR A 219 51.95 -37.69 -24.41
N PRO A 220 53.22 -37.41 -24.07
CA PRO A 220 53.57 -36.88 -22.76
C PRO A 220 53.40 -35.35 -22.71
N GLY A 221 52.50 -34.88 -21.84
CA GLY A 221 52.36 -33.47 -21.48
C GLY A 221 53.23 -33.10 -20.26
N PRO A 222 53.75 -31.86 -20.16
CA PRO A 222 54.71 -31.48 -19.13
C PRO A 222 54.07 -31.06 -17.80
N TYR A 223 54.76 -31.48 -16.75
CA TYR A 223 54.59 -31.31 -15.31
C TYR A 223 54.20 -29.90 -14.84
N TYR A 224 53.14 -29.80 -14.04
CA TYR A 224 52.85 -28.62 -13.20
C TYR A 224 53.18 -28.93 -11.73
N HIS A 225 54.10 -28.14 -11.16
CA HIS A 225 54.43 -28.13 -9.74
C HIS A 225 53.29 -27.50 -8.93
N GLY A 226 52.77 -28.20 -7.93
CA GLY A 226 51.80 -27.67 -6.98
C GLY A 226 52.46 -26.73 -5.98
N SER A 227 51.97 -25.50 -5.89
CA SER A 227 52.24 -24.57 -4.81
C SER A 227 51.24 -24.76 -3.67
N GLN A 228 51.82 -24.83 -2.49
CA GLN A 228 51.28 -25.15 -1.17
C GLN A 228 50.34 -24.05 -0.66
N TYR A 229 49.13 -24.46 -0.25
CA TYR A 229 48.13 -23.62 0.42
C TYR A 229 48.67 -22.97 1.70
N GLY A 230 48.37 -21.69 1.90
CA GLY A 230 48.40 -21.00 3.20
C GLY A 230 46.99 -20.48 3.53
N PRO A 231 46.51 -20.61 4.78
CA PRO A 231 45.14 -20.23 5.11
C PRO A 231 45.08 -18.75 5.51
N TYR A 232 44.14 -18.00 4.95
CA TYR A 232 43.71 -16.74 5.56
C TYR A 232 42.20 -16.75 5.78
N ASN A 233 41.85 -16.82 7.06
CA ASN A 233 40.61 -16.30 7.61
C ASN A 233 40.66 -14.77 7.54
N TYR A 234 39.67 -14.15 6.90
CA TYR A 234 38.82 -13.06 7.42
C TYR A 234 37.68 -12.82 6.44
#